data_AF-A0AAD8FRD1-F1
#
_entry.id   AF-A0AAD8FRD1-F1
#
_cell.length_a   1.000
_cell.length_b   1.000
_cell.length_c   1.000
_cell.angle_alpha   90.00
_cell.angle_beta   90.00
_cell.angle_gamma   90.00
#
_symmetry.space_group_name_H-M   'P 1'
#
loop_
_entity.id
_entity.type
_entity.pdbx_description
1 polymer ?
#
loop_
_entity_poly.entity_id
_entity_poly.type
_entity_poly.pdbx_seq_one_letter_code
_entity_poly.pdbx_strand_id
1 'polypeptide(L)'
;MSVLYLVLLFTFSTGVYSALYPIKIRCNYDSQYKDRAKVWCKQNTSLCCDGFALNGSCVTINQGKGQLVDLKDEGVLLVELSAFTSAEQGVYWCAVMDGDAILKLQEFKLFNELNAWDFLRYVFAAIMFLVTFTVTLVANRNTAKKRSADPVNDQVELDQIPRELG
;
A
#
# COMPACT_ATOMS: atom_id res chain seq x y z
N MET A 1 -4.81 -26.16 0.65
CA MET A 1 -5.03 -25.46 -0.64
C MET A 1 -5.75 -24.12 -0.50
N SER A 2 -6.81 -23.99 0.31
CA SER A 2 -7.64 -22.76 0.33
C SER A 2 -7.01 -21.52 1.00
N VAL A 3 -6.22 -21.70 2.07
CA VAL A 3 -5.68 -20.56 2.86
C VAL A 3 -4.49 -19.86 2.17
N LEU A 4 -3.66 -20.59 1.43
CA LEU A 4 -2.55 -20.02 0.64
C LEU A 4 -3.07 -19.06 -0.44
N TYR A 5 -4.22 -19.39 -1.03
CA TYR A 5 -4.88 -18.54 -2.02
C TYR A 5 -5.38 -17.23 -1.42
N LEU A 6 -5.94 -17.27 -0.21
CA LEU A 6 -6.34 -16.06 0.52
C LEU A 6 -5.13 -15.16 0.80
N VAL A 7 -4.02 -15.73 1.29
CA VAL A 7 -2.78 -14.97 1.54
C VAL A 7 -2.24 -14.32 0.27
N LEU A 8 -2.23 -15.04 -0.86
CA LEU A 8 -1.77 -14.51 -2.15
C LEU A 8 -2.66 -13.36 -2.65
N LEU A 9 -3.99 -13.48 -2.53
CA LEU A 9 -4.93 -12.41 -2.90
C LEU A 9 -4.71 -11.13 -2.07
N PHE A 10 -4.46 -11.27 -0.77
CA PHE A 10 -4.19 -10.12 0.11
C PHE A 10 -2.84 -9.43 -0.18
N THR A 11 -1.82 -10.18 -0.64
CA THR A 11 -0.53 -9.58 -1.00
C THR A 11 -0.51 -8.94 -2.40
N PHE A 12 -1.21 -9.54 -3.36
CA PHE A 12 -1.29 -9.01 -4.73
C PHE A 12 -2.06 -7.69 -4.81
N SER A 13 -3.08 -7.54 -3.98
CA SER A 13 -3.96 -6.38 -4.04
C SER A 13 -3.23 -5.09 -3.63
N THR A 14 -2.35 -5.13 -2.63
CA THR A 14 -1.66 -3.93 -2.10
C THR A 14 -0.60 -3.32 -3.02
N GLY A 15 0.10 -4.15 -3.80
CA GLY A 15 1.13 -3.66 -4.73
C GLY A 15 0.55 -2.91 -5.92
N VAL A 16 -0.71 -3.18 -6.25
CA VAL A 16 -1.42 -2.63 -7.42
C VAL A 16 -2.26 -1.40 -7.04
N TYR A 17 -2.88 -1.36 -5.85
CA TYR A 17 -3.74 -0.23 -5.45
C TYR A 17 -3.01 1.10 -5.29
N SER A 18 -1.76 1.09 -4.81
CA SER A 18 -1.00 2.31 -4.53
C SER A 18 -0.45 3.01 -5.78
N ALA A 19 -0.38 2.29 -6.90
CA ALA A 19 0.20 2.78 -8.16
C ALA A 19 -0.83 3.36 -9.15
N LEU A 20 -2.13 3.24 -8.84
CA LEU A 20 -3.23 3.57 -9.76
C LEU A 20 -4.10 4.74 -9.31
N TYR A 21 -3.91 5.28 -8.09
CA TYR A 21 -4.72 6.39 -7.61
C TYR A 21 -4.02 7.73 -7.90
N PRO A 22 -4.70 8.69 -8.58
CA PRO A 22 -4.14 10.01 -8.81
C PRO A 22 -4.01 10.78 -7.48
N ILE A 23 -2.86 11.41 -7.24
CA ILE A 23 -2.65 12.24 -6.06
C ILE A 23 -3.22 13.62 -6.32
N LYS A 24 -4.07 14.11 -5.42
CA LYS A 24 -4.61 15.49 -5.45
C LYS A 24 -4.13 16.26 -4.23
N ILE A 25 -3.43 17.36 -4.46
CA ILE A 25 -2.86 18.21 -3.41
C ILE A 25 -3.53 19.57 -3.50
N ARG A 26 -4.03 20.04 -2.36
CA ARG A 26 -4.65 21.36 -2.25
C ARG A 26 -3.73 22.26 -1.44
N CYS A 27 -3.39 23.42 -2.00
CA CYS A 27 -2.64 24.46 -1.33
C CYS A 27 -3.48 25.73 -1.25
N ASN A 28 -3.88 26.09 -0.04
CA ASN A 28 -4.70 27.27 0.21
C ASN A 28 -3.83 28.53 0.25
N TYR A 29 -4.36 29.65 -0.24
CA TYR A 29 -3.73 30.96 -0.18
C TYR A 29 -4.76 32.05 0.15
N ASP A 30 -4.29 33.13 0.78
CA ASP A 30 -5.15 34.26 1.15
C ASP A 30 -5.62 35.05 -0.08
N SER A 31 -6.78 35.69 0.04
CA SER A 31 -7.40 36.47 -1.03
C SER A 31 -6.49 37.58 -1.60
N GLN A 32 -5.58 38.12 -0.79
CA GLN A 32 -4.57 39.11 -1.24
C GLN A 32 -3.61 38.56 -2.30
N TYR A 33 -3.47 37.23 -2.40
CA TYR A 33 -2.64 36.54 -3.37
C TYR A 33 -3.43 35.96 -4.55
N LYS A 34 -4.74 36.26 -4.67
CA LYS A 34 -5.62 35.72 -5.72
C LYS A 34 -5.06 35.90 -7.13
N ASP A 35 -4.57 37.10 -7.44
CA ASP A 35 -4.02 37.43 -8.75
C ASP A 35 -2.49 37.33 -8.85
N ARG A 36 -1.85 36.80 -7.81
CA ARG A 36 -0.41 36.55 -7.80
C ARG A 36 -0.09 35.22 -8.44
N ALA A 37 1.10 35.13 -9.00
CA ALA A 37 1.61 33.88 -9.56
C ALA A 37 1.72 32.82 -8.46
N LYS A 38 1.30 31.59 -8.79
CA LYS A 38 1.40 30.44 -7.90
C LYS A 38 2.62 29.63 -8.26
N VAL A 39 3.30 29.09 -7.26
CA VAL A 39 4.51 28.30 -7.45
C VAL A 39 4.28 26.92 -6.88
N TRP A 40 4.65 25.90 -7.65
CA TRP A 40 4.76 24.52 -7.20
C TRP A 40 6.19 24.07 -7.42
N CYS A 41 6.86 23.67 -6.34
CA CYS A 41 8.26 23.25 -6.43
C CYS A 41 8.51 21.91 -5.79
N LYS A 42 9.32 21.09 -6.47
CA LYS A 42 9.97 19.93 -5.87
C LYS A 42 11.29 20.38 -5.29
N GLN A 43 11.50 20.12 -4.01
CA GLN A 43 12.73 20.44 -3.33
C GLN A 43 13.85 19.51 -3.82
N ASN A 44 14.90 20.09 -4.40
CA ASN A 44 16.07 19.34 -4.85
C ASN A 44 17.21 19.48 -3.83
N THR A 45 17.42 20.68 -3.28
CA THR A 45 18.30 20.96 -2.13
C THR A 45 17.62 21.95 -1.17
N SER A 46 18.30 22.37 -0.09
CA SER A 46 17.78 23.41 0.82
C SER A 46 17.59 24.77 0.13
N LEU A 47 18.33 25.02 -0.96
CA LEU A 47 18.39 26.31 -1.67
C LEU A 47 17.87 26.24 -3.11
N CYS A 48 17.86 25.05 -3.73
CA CYS A 48 17.41 24.86 -5.10
C CYS A 48 16.12 24.05 -5.15
N CYS A 49 15.22 24.46 -6.03
CA CYS A 49 14.00 23.73 -6.32
C CYS A 49 13.76 23.73 -7.83
N ASP A 50 13.26 22.62 -8.34
CA ASP A 50 12.82 22.49 -9.74
C ASP A 50 11.29 22.52 -9.73
N GLY A 51 10.70 23.47 -10.45
CA GLY A 51 9.27 23.71 -10.30
C GLY A 51 8.67 24.59 -11.39
N PHE A 52 7.38 24.86 -11.21
CA PHE A 52 6.56 25.57 -12.16
C PHE A 52 5.97 26.80 -11.48
N ALA A 53 6.11 27.95 -12.14
CA ALA A 53 5.37 29.16 -11.81
C ALA A 53 4.17 29.27 -12.75
N LEU A 54 2.98 29.33 -12.16
CA LEU A 54 1.71 29.46 -12.86
C LEU A 54 1.25 30.92 -12.81
N ASN A 55 1.26 31.57 -13.98
CA ASN A 55 0.77 32.95 -14.20
C ASN A 55 -0.66 32.98 -14.78
N GLY A 56 -1.32 31.83 -14.90
CA GLY A 56 -2.65 31.69 -15.49
C GLY A 56 -3.50 30.68 -14.72
N SER A 57 -4.53 30.12 -15.35
CA SER A 57 -5.46 29.22 -14.65
C SER A 57 -4.99 27.77 -14.58
N CYS A 58 -4.17 27.30 -15.52
CA CYS A 58 -3.76 25.90 -15.58
C CYS A 58 -2.43 25.68 -16.34
N VAL A 59 -1.61 24.73 -15.89
CA VAL A 59 -0.42 24.26 -16.61
C VAL A 59 -0.20 22.77 -16.40
N THR A 60 0.28 22.08 -17.44
CA THR A 60 0.66 20.67 -17.37
C THR A 60 2.08 20.52 -16.79
N ILE A 61 2.28 19.58 -15.88
CA ILE A 61 3.57 19.33 -15.20
C ILE A 61 4.03 17.88 -15.34
N ASN A 62 5.23 17.61 -14.85
CA ASN A 62 5.82 16.27 -14.78
C ASN A 62 5.74 15.52 -16.13
N GLN A 63 6.11 16.20 -17.22
CA GLN A 63 6.09 15.64 -18.57
C GLN A 63 4.71 15.07 -19.00
N GLY A 64 3.62 15.72 -18.57
CA GLY A 64 2.26 15.27 -18.89
C GLY A 64 1.61 14.36 -17.85
N LYS A 65 2.32 14.04 -16.76
CA LYS A 65 1.83 13.19 -15.67
C LYS A 65 1.13 13.95 -14.55
N GLY A 66 0.89 15.25 -14.74
CA GLY A 66 0.13 16.04 -13.79
C GLY A 66 -0.31 17.39 -14.33
N GLN A 67 -1.12 18.07 -13.54
CA GLN A 67 -1.69 19.37 -13.84
C GLN A 67 -1.68 20.23 -12.57
N LEU A 68 -1.35 21.51 -12.72
CA LEU A 68 -1.68 22.54 -11.73
C LEU A 68 -2.86 23.34 -12.22
N VAL A 69 -3.80 23.61 -11.33
CA VAL A 69 -4.98 24.43 -11.58
C VAL A 69 -5.11 25.46 -10.47
N ASP A 70 -5.18 26.75 -10.82
CA ASP A 70 -5.44 27.82 -9.87
C ASP A 70 -6.97 28.03 -9.74
N LEU A 71 -7.57 27.49 -8.68
CA LEU A 71 -8.97 27.67 -8.33
C LEU A 71 -9.14 28.99 -7.57
N LYS A 72 -9.07 30.08 -8.33
CA LYS A 72 -9.12 31.46 -7.83
C LYS A 72 -10.32 31.80 -6.94
N ASP A 73 -11.46 31.19 -7.18
CA ASP A 73 -12.68 31.44 -6.40
C ASP A 73 -12.71 30.66 -5.08
N GLU A 74 -11.97 29.55 -5.00
CA GLU A 74 -11.76 28.78 -3.77
C GLU A 74 -10.55 29.27 -2.96
N GLY A 75 -9.66 30.08 -3.57
CA GLY A 75 -8.38 30.44 -2.95
C GLY A 75 -7.44 29.24 -2.84
N VAL A 76 -7.47 28.34 -3.82
CA VAL A 76 -6.76 27.06 -3.78
C VAL A 76 -5.97 26.82 -5.06
N LEU A 77 -4.68 26.53 -4.91
CA LEU A 77 -3.88 25.89 -5.95
C LEU A 77 -4.06 24.37 -5.84
N LEU A 78 -4.68 23.77 -6.86
CA LEU A 78 -4.88 22.33 -6.98
C LEU A 78 -3.76 21.73 -7.83
N VAL A 79 -3.09 20.70 -7.30
CA VAL A 79 -2.10 19.91 -8.02
C VAL A 79 -2.63 18.49 -8.17
N GLU A 80 -2.79 18.03 -9.40
CA GLU A 80 -3.24 16.68 -9.72
C GLU A 80 -2.10 15.90 -10.39
N LEU A 81 -1.67 14.79 -9.81
CA LEU A 81 -0.65 13.90 -10.36
C LEU A 81 -1.32 12.59 -10.76
N SER A 82 -1.24 12.22 -12.04
CA SER A 82 -1.92 11.03 -12.58
C SER A 82 -1.22 9.72 -12.25
N ALA A 83 0.10 9.76 -12.08
CA ALA A 83 0.89 8.61 -11.67
C ALA A 83 2.00 9.03 -10.72
N PHE A 84 1.98 8.46 -9.51
CA PHE A 84 3.04 8.67 -8.52
C PHE A 84 3.97 7.46 -8.54
N THR A 85 5.21 7.69 -8.96
CA THR A 85 6.26 6.66 -8.96
C THR A 85 7.25 6.94 -7.84
N SER A 86 8.11 5.97 -7.51
CA SER A 86 9.18 6.18 -6.53
C SER A 86 10.10 7.36 -6.89
N ALA A 87 10.27 7.67 -8.19
CA ALA A 87 11.04 8.84 -8.64
C ALA A 87 10.36 10.17 -8.31
N GLU A 88 9.03 10.17 -8.15
CA GLU A 88 8.26 11.34 -7.71
C GLU A 88 8.28 11.51 -6.20
N GLN A 89 8.91 10.59 -5.44
CA GLN A 89 9.08 10.79 -4.01
C GLN A 89 9.97 11.99 -3.72
N GLY A 90 9.62 12.73 -2.68
CA GLY A 90 10.36 13.92 -2.29
C GLY A 90 9.54 14.89 -1.45
N VAL A 91 10.19 15.99 -1.10
CA VAL A 91 9.56 17.11 -0.43
C VAL A 91 9.11 18.10 -1.49
N TYR A 92 7.84 18.45 -1.47
CA TYR A 92 7.23 19.44 -2.35
C TYR A 92 6.74 20.61 -1.52
N TRP A 93 6.65 21.78 -2.12
CA TRP A 93 6.01 22.92 -1.49
C TRP A 93 5.30 23.78 -2.51
N CYS A 94 4.28 24.46 -2.03
CA CYS A 94 3.59 25.50 -2.77
C CYS A 94 3.95 26.87 -2.19
N ALA A 95 3.95 27.87 -3.06
CA ALA A 95 4.22 29.25 -2.69
C ALA A 95 3.46 30.22 -3.60
N VAL A 96 3.50 31.49 -3.24
CA VAL A 96 3.02 32.60 -4.06
C VAL A 96 4.15 33.57 -4.32
N MET A 97 4.13 34.23 -5.47
CA MET A 97 5.05 35.33 -5.77
C MET A 97 4.51 36.63 -5.17
N ASP A 98 5.28 37.25 -4.28
CA ASP A 98 5.01 38.59 -3.76
C ASP A 98 6.13 39.54 -4.18
N GLY A 99 5.91 40.22 -5.32
CA GLY A 99 6.99 40.92 -6.03
C GLY A 99 8.03 39.92 -6.52
N ASP A 100 9.29 40.13 -6.13
CA ASP A 100 10.41 39.23 -6.45
C ASP A 100 10.64 38.14 -5.39
N ALA A 101 9.85 38.15 -4.29
CA ALA A 101 9.97 37.18 -3.22
C ALA A 101 9.03 35.98 -3.43
N ILE A 102 9.51 34.80 -3.01
CA ILE A 102 8.72 33.57 -2.95
C ILE A 102 8.24 33.38 -1.51
N LEU A 103 6.93 33.51 -1.28
CA LEU A 103 6.33 33.23 0.03
C LEU A 103 5.87 31.77 0.09
N LYS A 104 6.66 30.93 0.75
CA LYS A 104 6.33 29.52 0.99
C LYS A 104 5.08 29.42 1.87
N LEU A 105 4.08 28.67 1.40
CA LEU A 105 2.81 28.49 2.10
C LEU A 105 2.79 27.16 2.86
N GLN A 106 2.90 26.05 2.12
CA GLN A 106 2.79 24.71 2.69
C GLN A 106 3.83 23.77 2.09
N GLU A 107 4.30 22.83 2.92
CA GLU A 107 5.20 21.74 2.56
C GLU A 107 4.46 20.40 2.60
N PHE A 108 4.76 19.54 1.64
CA PHE A 108 4.20 18.20 1.48
C PHE A 108 5.33 17.19 1.36
N LYS A 109 5.29 16.14 2.18
CA LYS A 109 6.24 15.03 2.12
C LYS A 109 5.59 13.88 1.37
N LEU A 110 5.86 13.79 0.08
CA LEU A 110 5.34 12.72 -0.77
C LEU A 110 6.33 11.57 -0.72
N PHE A 111 6.19 10.71 0.29
CA PHE A 111 6.90 9.44 0.37
C PHE A 111 5.87 8.33 0.53
N ASN A 112 6.14 7.15 -0.02
CA ASN A 112 5.45 5.95 0.46
C ASN A 112 6.00 5.66 1.85
N GLU A 113 5.51 6.37 2.85
CA GLU A 113 5.67 5.98 4.24
C GLU A 113 5.08 4.56 4.35
N LEU A 114 5.89 3.60 4.79
CA LEU A 114 5.42 2.26 5.14
C LEU A 114 4.26 2.44 6.13
N ASN A 115 3.03 2.27 5.65
CA ASN A 115 1.86 2.70 6.40
C ASN A 115 1.70 1.86 7.67
N ALA A 116 1.12 2.42 8.74
CA ALA A 116 0.78 1.65 9.94
C ALA A 116 -0.12 0.43 9.62
N TRP A 117 -0.94 0.54 8.57
CA TRP A 117 -1.72 -0.55 8.00
C TRP A 117 -0.86 -1.64 7.35
N ASP A 118 0.32 -1.31 6.81
CA ASP A 118 1.30 -2.30 6.35
C ASP A 118 1.89 -3.06 7.53
N PHE A 119 2.28 -2.37 8.62
CA PHE A 119 2.73 -3.04 9.85
C PHE A 119 1.64 -3.95 10.42
N LEU A 120 0.42 -3.43 10.56
CA LEU A 120 -0.73 -4.19 11.05
C LEU A 120 -1.01 -5.40 10.15
N ARG A 121 -0.83 -5.27 8.82
CA ARG A 121 -0.92 -6.38 7.87
C ARG A 121 0.18 -7.42 8.06
N TYR A 122 1.44 -7.03 8.24
CA TYR A 122 2.53 -7.97 8.53
C TYR A 122 2.28 -8.74 9.83
N VAL A 123 1.74 -8.06 10.84
CA VAL A 123 1.31 -8.67 12.10
C VAL A 123 0.17 -9.66 11.87
N PHE A 124 -0.88 -9.30 11.11
CA PHE A 124 -1.97 -10.22 10.80
C PHE A 124 -1.52 -11.43 9.98
N ALA A 125 -0.62 -11.24 9.01
CA ALA A 125 -0.05 -12.34 8.24
C ALA A 125 0.75 -13.31 9.13
N ALA A 126 1.56 -12.77 10.07
CA ALA A 126 2.28 -13.58 11.04
C ALA A 126 1.33 -14.37 11.95
N ILE A 127 0.26 -13.73 12.44
CA ILE A 127 -0.77 -14.40 13.27
C ILE A 127 -1.43 -15.54 12.49
N MET A 128 -1.83 -15.32 11.23
CA MET A 128 -2.41 -16.36 10.38
C MET A 128 -1.44 -17.52 10.14
N PHE A 129 -0.14 -17.25 9.98
CA PHE A 129 0.88 -18.28 9.85
C PHE A 129 1.02 -19.10 11.15
N LEU A 130 1.02 -18.46 12.32
CA LEU A 130 1.06 -19.15 13.62
C LEU A 130 -0.19 -20.01 13.87
N VAL A 131 -1.38 -19.52 13.50
CA VAL A 131 -2.64 -20.27 13.63
C VAL A 131 -2.64 -21.49 12.70
N THR A 132 -2.18 -21.36 11.46
CA THR A 132 -2.12 -22.51 10.54
C THR A 132 -1.10 -23.55 10.98
N PHE A 133 0.07 -23.12 11.46
CA PHE A 133 1.09 -24.01 12.01
C PHE A 133 0.56 -24.80 13.21
N THR A 134 -0.06 -24.12 14.18
CA THR A 134 -0.65 -24.77 15.36
C THR A 134 -1.79 -25.74 15.00
N VAL A 135 -2.72 -25.35 14.12
CA VAL A 135 -3.80 -26.23 13.64
C VAL A 135 -3.24 -27.47 12.94
N THR A 136 -2.20 -27.31 12.12
CA THR A 136 -1.55 -28.44 11.43
C THR A 136 -0.85 -29.38 12.40
N LEU A 137 -0.15 -28.84 13.41
CA LEU A 137 0.46 -29.65 14.46
C LEU A 137 -0.60 -30.40 15.28
N VAL A 138 -1.69 -29.75 15.66
CA VAL A 138 -2.79 -30.38 16.40
C VAL A 138 -3.47 -31.46 15.57
N ALA A 139 -3.77 -31.18 14.30
CA ALA A 139 -4.33 -32.17 13.38
C ALA A 139 -3.39 -33.38 13.23
N ASN A 140 -2.08 -33.15 13.09
CA ASN A 140 -1.07 -34.22 13.00
C ASN A 140 -0.95 -35.03 14.29
N ARG A 141 -1.06 -34.39 15.47
CA ARG A 141 -1.09 -35.09 16.76
C ARG A 141 -2.37 -35.89 16.92
N ASN A 142 -3.49 -35.39 16.45
CA ASN A 142 -4.77 -36.11 16.48
C ASN A 142 -4.79 -37.29 15.52
N THR A 143 -4.21 -37.18 14.32
CA THR A 143 -4.06 -38.31 13.40
C THR A 143 -3.08 -39.35 13.95
N ALA A 144 -1.98 -38.92 14.60
CA ALA A 144 -1.05 -39.82 15.29
C ALA A 144 -1.70 -40.53 16.48
N LYS A 145 -2.48 -39.80 17.30
CA LYS A 145 -3.23 -40.37 18.43
C LYS A 145 -4.32 -41.32 17.96
N LYS A 146 -5.00 -41.01 16.85
CA LYS A 146 -6.00 -41.90 16.23
C LYS A 146 -5.34 -43.18 15.69
N ARG A 147 -4.16 -43.07 15.06
CA ARG A 147 -3.36 -44.22 14.61
C ARG A 147 -2.81 -45.07 15.77
N SER A 148 -2.61 -44.47 16.95
CA SER A 148 -2.25 -45.18 18.18
C SER A 148 -3.45 -45.73 18.96
N ALA A 149 -4.68 -45.33 18.62
CA ALA A 149 -5.92 -45.77 19.24
C ALA A 149 -6.68 -46.84 18.41
N ASP A 150 -6.18 -47.18 17.21
CA ASP A 150 -6.56 -48.39 16.46
C ASP A 150 -5.60 -49.53 16.87
N PRO A 151 -6.00 -50.44 17.78
CA PRO A 151 -5.27 -51.68 17.97
C PRO A 151 -5.56 -52.61 16.78
N VAL A 152 -4.49 -52.99 16.08
CA VAL A 152 -4.26 -54.32 15.49
C VAL A 152 -5.49 -55.25 15.51
N ASN A 153 -6.14 -55.42 14.35
CA ASN A 153 -6.93 -56.61 14.06
C ASN A 153 -5.99 -57.72 13.55
N ASP A 154 -5.19 -58.28 14.46
CA ASP A 154 -4.47 -59.54 14.24
C ASP A 154 -4.67 -60.41 15.49
N GLN A 155 -5.71 -61.24 15.45
CA GLN A 155 -5.70 -62.67 15.75
C GLN A 155 -7.14 -63.12 16.03
N VAL A 156 -7.77 -63.82 15.06
CA VAL A 156 -8.27 -65.20 15.18
C VAL A 156 -8.74 -65.60 13.77
N GLU A 157 -7.87 -66.25 12.98
CA GLU A 157 -8.26 -67.39 12.13
C GLU A 157 -7.01 -68.11 11.60
N LEU A 158 -6.27 -68.76 12.51
CA LEU A 158 -5.39 -69.86 12.10
C LEU A 158 -5.42 -70.96 13.16
N ASP A 159 -6.60 -71.51 13.44
CA ASP A 159 -6.68 -72.91 13.84
C ASP A 159 -8.09 -73.47 13.60
N GLN A 160 -8.28 -74.15 12.48
CA GLN A 160 -9.16 -75.32 12.36
C GLN A 160 -8.86 -76.06 11.06
N ILE A 161 -7.76 -76.82 11.08
CA ILE A 161 -7.68 -78.06 10.30
C ILE A 161 -8.52 -79.10 11.05
N PRO A 162 -9.45 -79.77 10.37
CA PRO A 162 -9.45 -81.21 10.44
C PRO A 162 -9.38 -81.84 9.04
N ARG A 163 -8.43 -82.77 8.90
CA ARG A 163 -8.56 -83.91 7.99
C ARG A 163 -9.71 -84.79 8.46
N GLU A 164 -10.50 -85.31 7.53
CA GLU A 164 -11.03 -86.69 7.38
C GLU A 164 -11.81 -86.68 6.03
N LEU A 165 -11.34 -87.30 4.94
CA LEU A 165 -11.35 -88.73 4.55
C LEU A 165 -12.77 -89.30 4.30
N GLY A 166 -13.09 -89.53 3.02
CA GLY A 166 -14.34 -90.12 2.52
C GLY A 166 -14.57 -89.82 1.05
#